data_AF-A0A532EQV8-F1
#
_entry.id   AF-A0A532EQV8-F1
#
_cell.length_a   1.000
_cell.length_b   1.000
_cell.length_c   1.000
_cell.angle_alpha   90.00
_cell.angle_beta   90.00
_cell.angle_gamma   90.00
#
_symmetry.space_group_name_H-M   'P 1'
#
loop_
_entity.id
_entity.type
_entity.pdbx_description
1 polymer ?
#
loop_
_entity_poly.entity_id
_entity_poly.type
_entity_poly.pdbx_seq_one_letter_code
_entity_poly.pdbx_strand_id
1 'polypeptide(L)'
;METYRECAKFLNELLADARAVRITVPGYMPLSVEEIGSSGDGQRLVSLCHYGEQNGDLMRDPDIVFLFHNLPDGLAAEPVSFRNDYLGIVQNVYRYDEAGRRTHVVVSLKQDLEEFARDWFATLRDQGFFSATAVREILVS
;
A
#
# COMPACT_ATOMS: atom_id res chain seq x y z
N MET A 1 3.28 8.65 13.64
CA MET A 1 2.91 7.38 14.32
C MET A 1 1.40 7.13 14.32
N GLU A 2 0.56 8.11 14.68
CA GLU A 2 -0.90 7.98 14.55
C GLU A 2 -1.31 7.61 13.12
N THR A 3 -0.75 8.31 12.12
CA THR A 3 -1.00 8.03 10.70
C THR A 3 -0.67 6.59 10.32
N TYR A 4 0.38 5.97 10.86
CA TYR A 4 0.70 4.58 10.55
C TYR A 4 -0.30 3.60 11.18
N ARG A 5 -0.87 3.93 12.34
CA ARG A 5 -1.96 3.13 12.93
C ARG A 5 -3.20 3.21 12.06
N GLU A 6 -3.54 4.41 11.57
CA GLU A 6 -4.65 4.60 10.64
C GLU A 6 -4.42 3.83 9.33
N CYS A 7 -3.21 3.89 8.75
CA CYS A 7 -2.85 3.10 7.58
C CYS A 7 -3.07 1.59 7.84
N ALA A 8 -2.60 1.06 8.97
CA ALA A 8 -2.78 -0.35 9.31
C ALA A 8 -4.26 -0.73 9.43
N LYS A 9 -5.06 0.13 10.08
CA LYS A 9 -6.50 -0.06 10.21
C LYS A 9 -7.18 -0.11 8.83
N PHE A 10 -6.90 0.87 7.97
CA PHE A 10 -7.53 0.94 6.64
C PHE A 10 -7.11 -0.22 5.73
N LEU A 11 -5.83 -0.60 5.74
CA LEU A 11 -5.36 -1.75 4.95
C LEU A 11 -6.04 -3.05 5.39
N ASN A 12 -6.17 -3.28 6.70
CA ASN A 12 -6.87 -4.46 7.21
C ASN A 12 -8.37 -4.43 6.88
N GLU A 13 -9.02 -3.26 6.92
CA GLU A 13 -10.42 -3.09 6.51
C GLU A 13 -10.63 -3.40 5.03
N LEU A 14 -9.71 -2.94 4.16
CA LEU A 14 -9.79 -3.22 2.72
C LEU A 14 -9.53 -4.70 2.40
N LEU A 15 -8.59 -5.34 3.10
CA LEU A 15 -8.27 -6.76 2.92
C LEU A 15 -9.35 -7.70 3.46
N ALA A 16 -10.05 -7.32 4.53
CA ALA A 16 -11.12 -8.12 5.14
C ALA A 16 -10.73 -9.60 5.34
N ASP A 17 -9.57 -9.83 6.00
CA ASP A 17 -8.96 -11.14 6.28
C ASP A 17 -8.47 -11.95 5.06
N ALA A 18 -8.69 -11.46 3.84
CA ALA A 18 -8.08 -12.05 2.65
C ALA A 18 -6.61 -11.63 2.50
N ARG A 19 -5.86 -12.40 1.69
CA ARG A 19 -4.48 -12.06 1.34
C ARG A 19 -4.39 -11.09 0.17
N ALA A 20 -5.36 -11.14 -0.73
CA ALA A 20 -5.40 -10.32 -1.92
C ALA A 20 -6.87 -10.03 -2.28
N VAL A 21 -7.18 -8.76 -2.49
CA VAL A 21 -8.52 -8.30 -2.87
C VAL A 21 -8.40 -7.29 -4.00
N ARG A 22 -9.26 -7.41 -5.00
CA ARG A 22 -9.56 -6.34 -5.95
C ARG A 22 -10.87 -5.68 -5.55
N ILE A 23 -10.86 -4.36 -5.47
CA ILE A 23 -11.99 -3.53 -5.10
C ILE A 23 -12.32 -2.62 -6.27
N THR A 24 -13.57 -2.68 -6.73
CA THR A 24 -14.04 -1.89 -7.86
C THR A 24 -15.13 -0.95 -7.40
N VAL A 25 -14.98 0.34 -7.73
CA VAL A 25 -16.02 1.35 -7.59
C VAL A 25 -16.29 1.96 -8.97
N PRO A 26 -17.54 2.05 -9.43
CA PRO A 26 -17.85 2.63 -10.74
C PRO A 26 -17.28 4.04 -10.91
N GLY A 27 -16.59 4.28 -12.03
CA GLY A 27 -15.99 5.57 -12.35
C GLY A 27 -14.55 5.76 -11.87
N TYR A 28 -13.99 4.80 -11.12
CA TYR A 28 -12.60 4.83 -10.66
C TYR A 28 -11.81 3.62 -11.17
N MET A 29 -10.48 3.74 -11.19
CA MET A 29 -9.60 2.61 -11.46
C MET A 29 -9.75 1.56 -10.34
N PRO A 30 -9.74 0.25 -10.67
CA PRO A 30 -9.76 -0.79 -9.65
C PRO A 30 -8.59 -0.62 -8.67
N LEU A 31 -8.86 -0.86 -7.40
CA LEU A 31 -7.89 -0.84 -6.31
C LEU A 31 -7.56 -2.29 -5.94
N SER A 32 -6.29 -2.64 -5.94
CA SER A 32 -5.80 -3.93 -5.46
C SER A 32 -5.12 -3.73 -4.12
N VAL A 33 -5.42 -4.60 -3.16
CA VAL A 33 -4.74 -4.65 -1.86
C VAL A 33 -4.24 -6.07 -1.67
N GLU A 34 -2.93 -6.24 -1.48
CA GLU A 34 -2.30 -7.56 -1.49
C GLU A 34 -1.17 -7.67 -0.46
N GLU A 35 -1.15 -8.77 0.28
CA GLU A 35 0.02 -9.21 1.04
C GLU A 35 1.09 -9.76 0.10
N ILE A 36 2.11 -8.96 -0.19
CA ILE A 36 3.16 -9.30 -1.16
C ILE A 36 4.35 -10.04 -0.54
N GLY A 37 4.24 -10.45 0.73
CA GLY A 37 5.25 -11.23 1.44
C GLY A 37 5.66 -10.63 2.78
N SER A 38 6.94 -10.77 3.13
CA SER A 38 7.49 -10.30 4.39
C SER A 38 8.89 -9.69 4.20
N SER A 39 9.24 -8.73 5.04
CA SER A 39 10.59 -8.18 5.11
C SER A 39 11.59 -9.22 5.62
N GLY A 40 12.89 -8.93 5.53
CA GLY A 40 13.94 -9.79 6.07
C GLY A 40 13.80 -10.09 7.57
N ASP A 41 13.11 -9.21 8.32
CA ASP A 41 12.82 -9.37 9.74
C ASP A 41 11.48 -10.10 10.01
N GLY A 42 10.85 -10.65 8.97
CA GLY A 42 9.59 -11.39 9.06
C GLY A 42 8.33 -10.52 9.22
N GLN A 43 8.44 -9.20 9.00
CA GLN A 43 7.30 -8.29 9.07
C GLN A 43 6.51 -8.28 7.77
N ARG A 44 5.17 -8.40 7.87
CA ARG A 44 4.24 -8.41 6.72
C ARG A 44 4.39 -7.16 5.85
N LEU A 45 4.39 -7.36 4.54
CA LEU A 45 4.35 -6.31 3.52
C LEU A 45 3.02 -6.33 2.79
N VAL A 46 2.37 -5.18 2.65
CA VAL A 46 1.10 -5.03 1.92
C VAL A 46 1.23 -3.97 0.84
N SER A 47 0.93 -4.31 -0.40
CA SER A 47 0.76 -3.36 -1.51
C SER A 47 -0.68 -2.84 -1.54
N LEU A 48 -0.82 -1.53 -1.77
CA LEU A 48 -2.06 -0.84 -2.09
C LEU A 48 -1.86 -0.16 -3.43
N CYS A 49 -2.62 -0.57 -4.45
CA CYS A 49 -2.32 -0.19 -5.81
C CYS A 49 -3.55 0.04 -6.67
N HIS A 50 -3.57 1.14 -7.42
CA HIS A 50 -4.44 1.26 -8.59
C HIS A 50 -3.74 0.74 -9.84
N TYR A 51 -4.48 0.01 -10.67
CA TYR A 51 -4.00 -0.45 -11.97
C TYR A 51 -4.75 0.26 -13.10
N GLY A 52 -4.00 0.96 -13.94
CA GLY A 52 -4.41 1.39 -15.28
C GLY A 52 -3.90 0.42 -16.34
N GLU A 53 -4.17 0.74 -17.61
CA GLU A 53 -3.65 0.03 -18.77
C GLU A 53 -2.97 1.02 -19.72
N GLN A 54 -1.84 0.62 -20.32
CA GLN A 54 -1.19 1.35 -21.41
C GLN A 54 -0.70 0.37 -22.47
N ASN A 55 -1.22 0.48 -23.69
CA ASN A 55 -0.87 -0.41 -24.80
C ASN A 55 -1.04 -1.92 -24.49
N GLY A 56 -1.99 -2.26 -23.63
CA GLY A 56 -2.21 -3.64 -23.18
C GLY A 56 -1.39 -4.07 -21.95
N ASP A 57 -0.45 -3.25 -21.49
CA ASP A 57 0.29 -3.49 -20.26
C ASP A 57 -0.44 -2.91 -19.04
N LEU A 58 -0.46 -3.65 -17.93
CA LEU A 58 -0.96 -3.14 -16.66
C LEU A 58 0.05 -2.18 -16.02
N MET A 59 -0.42 -1.01 -15.63
CA MET A 59 0.40 0.09 -15.13
C MET A 59 -0.04 0.47 -13.71
N ARG A 60 0.90 0.51 -12.76
CA ARG A 60 0.62 0.94 -11.37
C ARG A 60 0.52 2.46 -11.28
N ASP A 61 -0.56 2.99 -10.72
CA ASP A 61 -0.82 4.43 -10.60
C ASP A 61 -1.73 4.85 -9.42
N PRO A 62 -1.17 5.04 -8.21
CA PRO A 62 0.14 4.59 -7.76
C PRO A 62 0.08 3.17 -7.16
N ASP A 63 1.25 2.60 -6.89
CA ASP A 63 1.46 1.48 -5.95
C ASP A 63 2.26 1.98 -4.73
N ILE A 64 1.76 1.68 -3.53
CA ILE A 64 2.46 1.91 -2.27
C ILE A 64 2.56 0.61 -1.50
N VAL A 65 3.76 0.28 -1.06
CA VAL A 65 4.00 -0.86 -0.17
C VAL A 65 4.13 -0.36 1.27
N PHE A 66 3.41 -1.02 2.16
CA PHE A 66 3.42 -0.77 3.60
C PHE A 66 4.06 -1.92 4.37
N LEU A 67 4.97 -1.57 5.27
CA LEU A 67 5.59 -2.48 6.23
C LEU A 67 4.82 -2.46 7.54
N PHE A 68 4.30 -3.61 7.95
CA PHE A 68 3.57 -3.75 9.20
C PHE A 68 4.52 -3.93 10.40
N HIS A 69 4.19 -3.25 11.49
CA HIS A 69 4.84 -3.35 12.77
C HIS A 69 3.85 -3.80 13.84
N ASN A 70 4.22 -4.84 14.58
CA ASN A 70 3.52 -5.25 15.79
C ASN A 70 4.06 -4.41 16.96
N LEU A 71 3.26 -3.46 17.43
CA LEU A 71 3.59 -2.60 18.57
C LEU A 71 2.83 -3.08 19.82
N PRO A 72 3.30 -2.77 21.04
CA PRO A 72 2.61 -3.18 22.27
C PRO A 72 1.14 -2.75 22.36
N ASP A 73 0.77 -1.67 21.69
CA ASP A 73 -0.54 -1.03 21.72
C ASP A 73 -1.28 -1.10 20.37
N GLY A 74 -0.87 -2.00 19.46
CA GLY A 74 -1.59 -2.29 18.22
C GLY A 74 -0.68 -2.43 16.99
N LEU A 75 -1.30 -2.38 15.81
CA LEU A 75 -0.60 -2.45 14.54
C LEU A 75 -0.29 -1.04 14.01
N ALA A 76 0.84 -0.91 13.34
CA ALA A 76 1.19 0.25 12.54
C ALA A 76 1.66 -0.21 11.17
N ALA A 77 1.34 0.52 10.10
CA ALA A 77 1.75 0.24 8.75
C ALA A 77 2.48 1.45 8.19
N GLU A 78 3.79 1.31 8.00
CA GLU A 78 4.67 2.35 7.48
C GLU A 78 4.75 2.27 5.96
N PRO A 79 4.52 3.35 5.19
CA PRO A 79 4.78 3.32 3.75
C PRO A 79 6.31 3.29 3.50
N VAL A 80 6.78 2.28 2.76
CA VAL A 80 8.21 2.01 2.54
C VAL A 80 8.64 2.07 1.07
N SER A 81 7.70 2.03 0.14
CA SER A 81 7.95 2.15 -1.30
C SER A 81 6.80 2.86 -2.00
N PHE A 82 7.12 3.60 -3.05
CA PHE A 82 6.18 4.22 -3.98
C PHE A 82 6.59 3.93 -5.42
N ARG A 83 5.61 3.60 -6.25
CA ARG A 83 5.81 3.36 -7.67
C ARG A 83 4.67 3.96 -8.50
N ASN A 84 5.04 4.59 -9.61
CA ASN A 84 4.12 5.05 -10.64
C ASN A 84 4.72 4.72 -12.02
N ASP A 85 4.08 3.82 -12.76
CA ASP A 85 4.62 3.33 -14.03
C ASP A 85 4.48 4.35 -15.16
N TYR A 86 3.42 5.18 -15.18
CA TYR A 86 3.24 6.23 -16.18
C TYR A 86 4.29 7.35 -16.08
N LEU A 87 4.74 7.63 -14.86
CA LEU A 87 5.76 8.64 -14.58
C LEU A 87 7.18 8.07 -14.53
N GLY A 88 7.35 6.74 -14.63
CA GLY A 88 8.65 6.08 -14.49
C GLY A 88 9.27 6.24 -13.10
N ILE A 89 8.45 6.40 -12.06
CA ILE A 89 8.91 6.66 -10.68
C ILE A 89 8.97 5.34 -9.92
N VAL A 90 10.13 5.07 -9.30
CA VAL A 90 10.31 4.00 -8.31
C VAL A 90 11.15 4.54 -7.16
N GLN A 91 10.61 4.53 -5.95
CA GLN A 91 11.24 5.11 -4.76
C GLN A 91 11.14 4.14 -3.58
N ASN A 92 12.24 3.97 -2.84
CA ASN A 92 12.30 3.12 -1.65
C ASN A 92 12.84 3.95 -0.48
N VAL A 93 12.15 3.91 0.66
CA VAL A 93 12.54 4.62 1.89
C VAL A 93 13.84 4.07 2.46
N TYR A 94 14.01 2.75 2.39
CA TYR A 94 15.18 2.05 2.91
C TYR A 94 16.08 1.54 1.79
N ARG A 95 17.39 1.57 2.04
CA ARG A 95 18.38 0.83 1.26
C ARG A 95 18.89 -0.35 2.08
N TYR A 96 19.20 -1.43 1.39
CA TYR A 96 19.68 -2.68 1.98
C TYR A 96 21.05 -3.04 1.39
N ASP A 97 21.91 -3.67 2.20
CA ASP A 97 23.14 -4.30 1.69
C ASP A 97 22.86 -5.67 1.06
N GLU A 98 23.89 -6.31 0.52
CA GLU A 98 23.79 -7.65 -0.09
C GLU A 98 23.33 -8.73 0.90
N ALA A 99 23.52 -8.49 2.21
CA ALA A 99 23.05 -9.38 3.27
C ALA A 99 21.60 -9.05 3.72
N GLY A 100 20.92 -8.11 3.05
CA GLY A 100 19.55 -7.73 3.35
C GLY A 100 19.39 -6.83 4.59
N ARG A 101 20.48 -6.25 5.10
CA ARG A 101 20.44 -5.37 6.28
C ARG A 101 20.19 -3.93 5.85
N ARG A 102 19.32 -3.22 6.59
CA ARG A 102 19.07 -1.79 6.35
C ARG A 102 20.33 -0.98 6.59
N THR A 103 20.77 -0.22 5.59
CA THR A 103 21.98 0.62 5.65
C THR A 103 21.67 2.10 5.67
N HIS A 104 20.54 2.51 5.12
CA HIS A 104 20.18 3.91 4.99
C HIS A 104 18.66 4.11 5.01
N VAL A 105 18.23 5.28 5.49
CA VAL A 105 16.85 5.75 5.46
C VAL A 105 16.79 7.12 4.80
N VAL A 106 15.94 7.27 3.79
CA VAL A 106 15.66 8.56 3.14
C VAL A 106 14.54 9.26 3.91
N VAL A 107 14.91 10.05 4.91
CA VAL A 107 13.96 10.64 5.89
C VAL A 107 12.92 11.53 5.22
N SER A 108 13.30 12.34 4.23
CA SER A 108 12.35 13.21 3.51
C SER A 108 11.30 12.39 2.76
N LEU A 109 11.73 11.36 2.02
CA LEU A 109 10.81 10.47 1.31
C LEU A 109 9.84 9.76 2.27
N LYS A 110 10.34 9.33 3.44
CA LYS A 110 9.47 8.74 4.47
C LYS A 110 8.35 9.70 4.91
N GLN A 111 8.66 10.97 5.08
CA GLN A 111 7.67 12.00 5.42
C GLN A 111 6.71 12.26 4.25
N ASP A 112 7.24 12.40 3.02
CA ASP A 112 6.43 12.60 1.81
C ASP A 112 5.44 11.45 1.61
N LEU A 113 5.86 10.20 1.81
CA LEU A 113 4.97 9.04 1.68
C LEU A 113 3.96 8.92 2.84
N GLU A 114 4.31 9.36 4.05
CA GLU A 114 3.35 9.44 5.17
C GLU A 114 2.24 10.44 4.88
N GLU A 115 2.59 11.62 4.37
CA GLU A 115 1.63 12.65 3.96
C GLU A 115 0.77 12.19 2.79
N PHE A 116 1.40 11.64 1.75
CA PHE A 116 0.69 11.10 0.60
C PHE A 116 -0.29 9.99 1.00
N ALA A 117 0.14 9.02 1.82
CA ALA A 117 -0.72 7.91 2.22
C ALA A 117 -1.95 8.39 2.97
N ARG A 118 -1.78 9.34 3.90
CA ARG A 118 -2.90 9.95 4.64
C ARG A 118 -3.93 10.58 3.70
N ASP A 119 -3.46 11.40 2.76
CA ASP A 119 -4.33 12.15 1.85
C ASP A 119 -4.98 11.21 0.82
N TRP A 120 -4.25 10.18 0.39
CA TRP A 120 -4.78 9.15 -0.51
C TRP A 120 -5.84 8.28 0.16
N PHE A 121 -5.64 7.85 1.41
CA PHE A 121 -6.69 7.12 2.16
C PHE A 121 -7.97 7.95 2.33
N ALA A 122 -7.84 9.26 2.59
CA ALA A 122 -8.99 10.16 2.62
C ALA A 122 -9.72 10.19 1.26
N THR A 123 -8.95 10.28 0.17
CA THR A 123 -9.48 10.21 -1.20
C THR A 123 -10.20 8.89 -1.48
N LEU A 124 -9.59 7.74 -1.14
CA LEU A 124 -10.20 6.42 -1.34
C LEU A 124 -11.52 6.26 -0.58
N ARG A 125 -11.63 6.86 0.61
CA ARG A 125 -12.87 6.91 1.39
C ARG A 125 -13.93 7.74 0.70
N ASP A 126 -13.59 8.93 0.22
CA ASP A 126 -14.51 9.82 -0.48
C ASP A 126 -14.97 9.24 -1.83
N GLN A 127 -14.10 8.48 -2.49
CA GLN A 127 -14.41 7.73 -3.70
C GLN A 127 -15.25 6.47 -3.42
N GLY A 128 -15.42 6.07 -2.16
CA GLY A 128 -16.32 4.99 -1.77
C GLY A 128 -15.69 3.59 -1.75
N PHE A 129 -14.36 3.45 -1.78
CA PHE A 129 -13.69 2.14 -1.71
C PHE A 129 -13.95 1.38 -0.40
N PHE A 130 -14.24 2.12 0.66
CA PHE A 130 -14.62 1.55 1.97
C PHE A 130 -16.13 1.30 2.10
N SER A 131 -16.93 1.73 1.13
CA SER A 131 -18.38 1.60 1.19
C SER A 131 -18.86 0.15 0.98
N ALA A 132 -20.10 -0.12 1.41
CA ALA A 132 -20.78 -1.39 1.14
C ALA A 132 -21.16 -1.57 -0.34
N THR A 133 -21.14 -0.50 -1.14
CA THR A 133 -21.43 -0.53 -2.57
C THR A 133 -20.20 -0.87 -3.43
N ALA A 134 -18.99 -0.82 -2.84
CA ALA A 134 -17.79 -1.26 -3.52
C ALA A 134 -17.81 -2.78 -3.72
N VAL A 135 -17.57 -3.22 -4.95
CA VAL A 135 -17.50 -4.65 -5.29
C VAL A 135 -16.13 -5.18 -4.87
N ARG A 136 -16.11 -6.23 -4.05
CA ARG A 136 -14.88 -6.87 -3.57
C ARG A 136 -14.75 -8.27 -4.16
N GLU A 137 -13.62 -8.51 -4.81
CA GLU A 137 -13.25 -9.79 -5.39
C GLU A 137 -12.01 -10.31 -4.64
N ILE A 138 -12.17 -11.42 -3.92
CA ILE A 138 -11.04 -12.10 -3.27
C ILE A 138 -10.23 -12.80 -4.37
N LEU A 139 -8.95 -12.45 -4.47
CA LEU A 139 -8.04 -13.08 -5.43
C LEU A 139 -7.43 -14.30 -4.74
N VAL A 140 -7.71 -15.49 -5.28
CA VAL A 140 -7.08 -16.73 -4.84
C VAL A 140 -5.79 -16.92 -5.62
N SER A 141 -4.68 -17.08 -4.91
CA SER A 141 -3.39 -17.53 -5.44
C SER A 141 -3.25 -19.04 -5.31
#